data_AF-A0A9D3VEQ7-F1
#
_entry.id   AF-A0A9D3VEQ7-F1
#
_cell.length_a   1.000
_cell.length_b   1.000
_cell.length_c   1.000
_cell.angle_alpha   90.00
_cell.angle_beta   90.00
_cell.angle_gamma   90.00
#
_symmetry.space_group_name_H-M   'P 1'
#
loop_
_entity.id
_entity.type
_entity.pdbx_description
1 polymer ?
#
loop_
_entity_poly.entity_id
_entity_poly.type
_entity_poly.pdbx_seq_one_letter_code
_entity_poly.pdbx_strand_id
1 'polypeptide(L)'
;MPTNSAVINNLVGSVITTANTHPRASEIIFVLDGELDVGFITTANKLISKSIKKGDIFVFPEGLVHYQKKNGVKPASVIAGFNSQFPGTQSIATTLFTSTPLVPDHVLTKGYQIGTKGVKKMRNKLAPKKT
;
A
#
# COMPACT_ATOMS: atom_id res chain seq x y z
N MET A 1 27.48 -3.17 -3.44
CA MET A 1 26.59 -4.13 -4.14
C MET A 1 25.17 -3.91 -3.63
N PRO A 2 24.11 -3.82 -4.46
CA PRO A 2 22.75 -3.72 -3.96
C PRO A 2 22.38 -5.00 -3.24
N THR A 3 22.11 -4.86 -1.95
CA THR A 3 21.53 -5.84 -1.05
C THR A 3 20.07 -6.20 -1.38
N ASN A 4 19.63 -7.47 -1.46
CA ASN A 4 18.19 -7.81 -1.41
C ASN A 4 17.70 -7.93 0.05
N SER A 5 16.41 -7.73 0.31
CA SER A 5 15.77 -8.07 1.60
C SER A 5 14.51 -8.92 1.42
N ALA A 6 14.16 -9.68 2.45
CA ALA A 6 12.90 -10.42 2.51
C ALA A 6 12.23 -10.16 3.86
N VAL A 7 10.92 -9.98 3.86
CA VAL A 7 10.11 -9.78 5.06
C VAL A 7 8.95 -10.79 5.01
N ILE A 8 8.78 -11.57 6.08
CA ILE A 8 7.60 -12.42 6.23
C ILE A 8 6.46 -11.54 6.74
N ASN A 9 5.42 -11.38 5.93
CA ASN A 9 4.25 -10.60 6.28
C ASN A 9 3.08 -11.54 6.60
N ASN A 10 2.81 -11.71 7.90
CA ASN A 10 1.61 -12.42 8.35
C ASN A 10 0.42 -11.45 8.35
N LEU A 11 -0.48 -11.57 7.37
CA LEU A 11 -1.68 -10.75 7.27
C LEU A 11 -2.79 -11.34 8.15
N VAL A 12 -2.72 -11.09 9.45
CA VAL A 12 -3.71 -11.58 10.44
C VAL A 12 -4.87 -10.58 10.58
N GLY A 13 -6.11 -11.05 10.45
CA GLY A 13 -7.32 -10.23 10.59
C GLY A 13 -7.76 -9.56 9.28
N SER A 14 -8.65 -8.56 9.33
CA SER A 14 -9.14 -7.80 8.15
C SER A 14 -8.08 -6.85 7.60
N VAL A 15 -7.01 -7.39 7.03
CA VAL A 15 -5.91 -6.57 6.49
C VAL A 15 -6.20 -6.21 5.03
N ILE A 16 -6.65 -4.97 4.83
CA ILE A 16 -6.41 -4.24 3.58
C ILE A 16 -5.11 -3.49 3.80
N THR A 17 -4.05 -3.78 3.03
CA THR A 17 -2.93 -2.85 2.98
C THR A 17 -3.45 -1.60 2.27
N THR A 18 -3.51 -0.48 2.98
CA THR A 18 -3.81 0.82 2.36
C THR A 18 -2.87 1.04 1.18
N ALA A 19 -3.39 1.63 0.10
CA ALA A 19 -2.64 1.85 -1.13
C ALA A 19 -1.31 2.55 -0.82
N ASN A 20 -0.21 1.91 -1.23
CA ASN A 20 1.14 2.34 -0.89
C ASN A 20 2.11 2.11 -2.05
N THR A 21 3.34 2.58 -1.89
CA THR A 21 4.42 2.35 -2.84
C THR A 21 5.75 2.14 -2.13
N HIS A 22 6.66 1.44 -2.81
CA HIS A 22 8.05 1.26 -2.43
C HIS A 22 8.94 2.09 -3.37
N PRO A 23 9.44 3.26 -2.95
CA PRO A 23 10.15 4.18 -3.83
C PRO A 23 11.54 3.68 -4.26
N ARG A 24 12.04 2.58 -3.68
CA ARG A 24 13.39 2.06 -3.93
C ARG A 24 13.43 0.53 -4.09
N ALA A 25 12.29 -0.10 -4.41
CA ALA A 25 12.24 -1.53 -4.66
C ALA A 25 10.99 -1.95 -5.44
N SER A 26 11.14 -2.99 -6.26
CA SER A 26 10.01 -3.85 -6.62
C SER A 26 9.73 -4.82 -5.47
N GLU A 27 8.46 -5.15 -5.29
CA GLU A 27 8.02 -6.17 -4.32
C GLU A 27 7.53 -7.41 -5.09
N ILE A 28 7.94 -8.59 -4.62
CA ILE A 28 7.36 -9.87 -5.04
C ILE A 28 6.68 -10.49 -3.83
N ILE A 29 5.47 -11.01 -4.00
CA ILE A 29 4.79 -11.79 -2.97
C ILE A 29 4.56 -13.22 -3.43
N PHE A 30 4.71 -14.16 -2.50
CA PHE A 30 4.30 -15.56 -2.64
C PHE A 30 3.25 -15.88 -1.58
N VAL A 31 2.10 -16.43 -1.98
CA VAL A 31 1.01 -16.73 -1.05
C VAL A 31 1.26 -18.06 -0.33
N LEU A 32 1.46 -18.00 0.98
CA LEU A 32 1.64 -19.18 1.84
C LEU A 32 0.31 -19.86 2.17
N ASP A 33 -0.73 -19.06 2.41
CA ASP A 33 -2.07 -19.54 2.71
C ASP A 33 -3.14 -18.48 2.41
N GLY A 34 -4.38 -18.93 2.19
CA GLY A 34 -5.53 -18.07 1.92
C GLY A 34 -5.58 -17.49 0.49
N GLU A 35 -6.34 -16.41 0.33
CA GLU A 35 -6.61 -15.73 -0.94
C GLU A 35 -6.53 -14.20 -0.78
N LEU A 36 -5.98 -13.53 -1.79
CA LEU A 36 -5.85 -12.07 -1.83
C LEU A 36 -6.31 -11.52 -3.18
N ASP A 37 -7.00 -10.38 -3.14
CA ASP A 37 -7.12 -9.49 -4.28
C ASP A 37 -5.96 -8.50 -4.24
N VAL A 38 -5.12 -8.52 -5.27
CA VAL A 38 -3.96 -7.65 -5.40
C VAL A 38 -4.05 -6.81 -6.66
N GLY A 39 -3.41 -5.65 -6.66
CA GLY A 39 -3.28 -4.87 -7.88
C GLY A 39 -2.36 -3.68 -7.75
N PHE A 40 -1.90 -3.18 -8.90
CA PHE A 40 -1.12 -1.95 -9.01
C PHE A 40 -1.63 -1.08 -10.16
N ILE A 41 -1.31 0.20 -10.08
CA ILE A 41 -1.71 1.19 -11.08
C ILE A 41 -0.48 1.56 -11.90
N THR A 42 -0.56 1.36 -13.22
CA THR A 42 0.48 1.75 -14.17
C THR A 42 0.56 3.27 -14.31
N THR A 43 1.68 3.78 -14.86
CA THR A 43 1.85 5.20 -15.18
C THR A 43 0.87 5.70 -16.26
N ALA A 44 0.22 4.78 -16.99
CA ALA A 44 -0.88 5.09 -17.91
C ALA A 44 -2.26 5.11 -17.22
N ASN A 45 -2.30 5.15 -15.88
CA ASN A 45 -3.51 5.09 -15.06
C ASN A 45 -4.38 3.86 -15.30
N LYS A 46 -3.78 2.73 -15.72
CA LYS A 46 -4.47 1.45 -15.85
C LYS A 46 -4.24 0.58 -14.61
N LEU A 47 -5.32 0.06 -14.05
CA LEU A 47 -5.28 -0.94 -12.99
C LEU A 47 -4.94 -2.30 -13.58
N ILE A 48 -3.91 -2.94 -13.04
CA ILE A 48 -3.61 -4.36 -13.24
C ILE A 48 -3.91 -5.05 -11.93
N SER A 49 -4.87 -5.98 -11.92
CA SER A 49 -5.30 -6.67 -10.72
C SER A 49 -5.54 -8.16 -10.97
N LYS A 50 -5.44 -8.93 -9.90
CA LYS A 50 -5.67 -10.39 -9.91
C LYS A 50 -6.09 -10.86 -8.53
N SER A 51 -6.98 -11.85 -8.47
CA SER A 51 -7.18 -12.68 -7.28
C SER A 51 -6.16 -13.81 -7.29
N ILE A 52 -5.33 -13.87 -6.26
CA ILE A 52 -4.26 -14.86 -6.08
C ILE A 52 -4.54 -15.70 -4.84
N LYS A 53 -4.13 -16.96 -4.86
CA LYS A 53 -4.33 -17.92 -3.77
C LYS A 53 -3.04 -18.63 -3.41
N LYS A 54 -3.07 -19.44 -2.36
CA LYS A 54 -1.94 -20.29 -1.95
C LYS A 54 -1.18 -20.89 -3.14
N GLY A 55 0.13 -20.66 -3.18
CA GLY A 55 1.03 -21.11 -4.24
C GLY A 55 1.23 -20.10 -5.39
N ASP A 56 0.38 -19.09 -5.51
CA ASP A 56 0.53 -18.04 -6.52
C ASP A 56 1.62 -17.02 -6.13
N ILE A 57 2.18 -16.40 -7.17
CA ILE A 57 3.12 -15.28 -7.09
C ILE A 57 2.52 -14.05 -7.75
N PHE A 58 2.82 -12.87 -7.21
CA PHE A 58 2.53 -11.59 -7.85
C PHE A 58 3.68 -10.60 -7.64
N VAL A 59 3.94 -9.75 -8.65
CA VAL A 59 5.02 -8.76 -8.62
C VAL A 59 4.42 -7.35 -8.72
N PHE A 60 4.82 -6.47 -7.81
CA PHE A 60 4.53 -5.05 -7.84
C PHE A 60 5.78 -4.30 -8.33
N PRO A 61 5.70 -3.59 -9.47
CA PRO A 61 6.83 -2.84 -9.98
C PRO A 61 7.23 -1.68 -9.05
N GLU A 62 8.53 -1.40 -9.01
CA GLU A 62 9.11 -0.32 -8.21
C GLU A 62 8.42 1.04 -8.43
N GLY A 63 8.15 1.75 -7.32
CA GLY A 63 7.58 3.09 -7.35
C GLY A 63 6.11 3.17 -7.78
N LEU A 64 5.46 2.06 -8.17
CA LEU A 64 4.04 2.07 -8.50
C LEU A 64 3.18 1.93 -7.25
N VAL A 65 2.02 2.60 -7.29
CA VAL A 65 1.00 2.48 -6.24
C VAL A 65 0.33 1.13 -6.38
N HIS A 66 0.31 0.36 -5.29
CA HIS A 66 -0.30 -0.96 -5.26
C HIS A 66 -1.07 -1.19 -3.95
N TYR A 67 -1.86 -2.26 -3.94
CA TYR A 67 -2.64 -2.70 -2.79
C TYR A 67 -2.75 -4.23 -2.75
N GLN A 68 -3.02 -4.72 -1.55
CA GLN A 68 -3.33 -6.11 -1.24
C GLN A 68 -4.55 -6.10 -0.30
N LYS A 69 -5.54 -6.93 -0.59
CA LYS A 69 -6.73 -7.09 0.23
C LYS A 69 -7.00 -8.58 0.39
N LYS A 70 -7.14 -9.07 1.62
CA LYS A 70 -7.58 -10.46 1.80
C LYS A 70 -8.97 -10.66 1.20
N ASN A 71 -9.17 -11.79 0.54
CA ASN A 71 -10.47 -12.19 0.02
C ASN A 71 -11.15 -13.18 0.99
N GLY A 72 -12.43 -12.97 1.28
CA GLY A 72 -13.20 -13.83 2.18
C GLY A 72 -12.88 -13.69 3.69
N VAL A 73 -13.37 -14.66 4.46
CA VAL A 73 -13.34 -14.64 5.94
C VAL A 73 -12.02 -15.18 6.49
N LYS A 74 -11.42 -16.16 5.82
CA LYS A 74 -10.19 -16.84 6.29
C LYS A 74 -9.00 -15.87 6.31
N PRO A 75 -8.03 -16.06 7.22
CA PRO A 75 -6.74 -15.37 7.16
C PRO A 75 -5.99 -15.70 5.86
N ALA A 76 -5.07 -14.82 5.47
CA ALA A 76 -4.13 -15.06 4.38
C ALA A 76 -2.70 -14.75 4.87
N SER A 77 -1.70 -15.39 4.31
CA SER A 77 -0.30 -15.14 4.64
C SER A 77 0.56 -15.14 3.39
N VAL A 78 1.56 -14.26 3.36
CA VAL A 78 2.46 -14.09 2.22
C VAL A 78 3.91 -13.95 2.67
N ILE A 79 4.85 -14.40 1.85
CA ILE A 79 6.24 -13.96 1.93
C ILE A 79 6.40 -12.81 0.96
N ALA A 80 6.91 -11.66 1.42
CA ALA A 80 7.26 -10.52 0.59
C ALA A 80 8.79 -10.42 0.44
N GLY A 81 9.24 -10.29 -0.80
CA GLY A 81 10.65 -10.07 -1.15
C GLY A 81 10.83 -8.73 -1.83
N PHE A 82 11.96 -8.08 -1.57
CA PHE A 82 12.32 -6.78 -2.15
C PHE A 82 13.72 -6.87 -2.74
N ASN A 83 13.90 -6.28 -3.92
CA ASN A 83 15.22 -6.15 -4.57
C ASN A 83 16.09 -5.01 -3.99
N SER A 84 15.84 -4.63 -2.74
CA SER A 84 16.55 -3.60 -1.99
C SER A 84 16.48 -3.91 -0.50
N GLN A 85 17.57 -3.65 0.24
CA GLN A 85 17.58 -3.69 1.71
C GLN A 85 16.71 -2.59 2.34
N PHE A 86 16.53 -1.49 1.64
CA PHE A 86 15.84 -0.30 2.15
C PHE A 86 14.71 0.09 1.20
N PRO A 87 13.70 -0.78 0.98
CA PRO A 87 12.63 -0.50 0.01
C PRO A 87 11.91 0.80 0.33
N GLY A 88 11.70 1.06 1.63
CA GLY A 88 10.84 2.13 2.13
C GLY A 88 9.37 1.84 1.81
N THR A 89 8.45 2.35 2.61
CA THR A 89 7.02 2.21 2.34
C THR A 89 6.36 3.56 2.54
N GLN A 90 5.62 4.02 1.54
CA GLN A 90 4.83 5.25 1.63
C GLN A 90 3.35 4.94 1.42
N SER A 91 2.56 5.05 2.49
CA SER A 91 1.09 5.06 2.38
C SER A 91 0.66 6.36 1.70
N ILE A 92 -0.08 6.26 0.59
CA ILE A 92 -0.46 7.44 -0.19
C ILE A 92 -1.35 8.38 0.62
N ALA A 93 -2.39 7.84 1.27
CA ALA A 93 -3.34 8.64 2.03
C ALA A 93 -2.69 9.24 3.29
N THR A 94 -1.97 8.44 4.07
CA THR A 94 -1.35 8.90 5.32
C THR A 94 -0.29 9.97 5.04
N THR A 95 0.56 9.76 4.03
CA THR A 95 1.61 10.73 3.67
C THR A 95 1.03 12.07 3.25
N LEU A 96 -0.03 12.08 2.43
CA LEU A 96 -0.61 13.34 1.93
C LEU A 96 -1.44 14.09 2.97
N PHE A 97 -2.17 13.38 3.84
CA PHE A 97 -3.12 14.01 4.76
C PHE A 97 -2.60 14.17 6.19
N THR A 98 -1.55 13.47 6.60
CA THR A 98 -1.10 13.44 8.00
C THR A 98 0.42 13.62 8.18
N SER A 99 1.14 14.07 7.14
CA SER A 99 2.56 14.39 7.24
C SER A 99 2.87 15.41 8.34
N THR A 100 4.09 15.41 8.83
CA THR A 100 4.60 16.45 9.73
C THR A 100 5.87 17.04 9.14
N PRO A 101 5.90 18.34 8.76
CA PRO A 101 4.77 19.28 8.77
C PRO A 101 3.67 18.89 7.77
N LEU A 102 2.46 19.43 7.98
CA LEU A 102 1.30 19.13 7.13
C LEU A 102 1.48 19.72 5.73
N VAL A 103 1.07 18.96 4.71
CA VAL A 103 0.86 19.51 3.36
C VAL A 103 -0.13 20.67 3.45
N PRO A 104 0.17 21.87 2.89
CA PRO A 104 -0.71 23.02 2.97
C PRO A 104 -2.12 22.71 2.42
N ASP A 105 -3.15 23.21 3.12
CA ASP A 105 -4.54 22.91 2.77
C ASP A 105 -4.87 23.25 1.31
N HIS A 106 -4.34 24.36 0.78
CA HIS A 106 -4.61 24.79 -0.61
C HIS A 106 -4.07 23.82 -1.67
N VAL A 107 -3.00 23.09 -1.38
CA VAL A 107 -2.45 22.05 -2.27
C VAL A 107 -3.43 20.88 -2.34
N LEU A 108 -3.94 20.44 -1.19
CA LEU A 108 -4.89 19.32 -1.10
C LEU A 108 -6.27 19.70 -1.64
N THR A 109 -6.79 20.90 -1.36
CA THR A 109 -8.09 21.33 -1.90
C THR A 109 -8.05 21.45 -3.41
N LYS A 110 -6.95 21.97 -3.98
CA LYS A 110 -6.78 22.06 -5.43
C LYS A 110 -6.59 20.68 -6.08
N GLY A 111 -5.73 19.83 -5.50
CA GLY A 111 -5.42 18.51 -6.06
C GLY A 111 -6.57 17.52 -6.00
N TYR A 112 -7.35 17.53 -4.91
CA TYR A 112 -8.49 16.63 -4.73
C TYR A 112 -9.85 17.24 -5.11
N GLN A 113 -9.88 18.53 -5.49
CA GLN A 113 -11.11 19.26 -5.81
C GLN A 113 -12.16 19.21 -4.68
N ILE A 114 -11.68 19.32 -3.43
CA ILE A 114 -12.51 19.32 -2.22
C ILE A 114 -12.34 20.60 -1.43
N GLY A 115 -13.33 20.95 -0.61
CA GLY A 115 -13.21 22.06 0.33
C GLY A 115 -12.31 21.74 1.53
N THR A 116 -11.90 22.78 2.28
CA THR A 116 -11.09 22.66 3.51
C THR A 116 -11.74 21.77 4.56
N LYS A 117 -13.08 21.78 4.66
CA LYS A 117 -13.85 20.84 5.51
C LYS A 117 -13.58 19.38 5.13
N GLY A 118 -13.47 19.09 3.84
CA GLY A 118 -13.13 17.76 3.32
C GLY A 118 -11.71 17.35 3.72
N VAL A 119 -10.73 18.24 3.53
CA VAL A 119 -9.34 18.02 3.96
C VAL A 119 -9.27 17.70 5.45
N LYS A 120 -9.86 18.55 6.30
CA LYS A 120 -9.90 18.33 7.77
C LYS A 120 -10.54 17.01 8.15
N LYS A 121 -11.66 16.64 7.49
CA LYS A 121 -12.33 15.35 7.71
C LYS A 121 -11.40 14.17 7.39
N MET A 122 -10.64 14.25 6.29
CA MET A 122 -9.68 13.21 5.92
C MET A 122 -8.53 13.13 6.92
N ARG A 123 -7.96 14.27 7.34
CA ARG A 123 -6.91 14.31 8.38
C ARG A 123 -7.38 13.63 9.67
N ASN A 124 -8.57 13.97 10.15
CA ASN A 124 -9.11 13.40 11.39
C ASN A 124 -9.35 11.88 11.27
N LYS A 125 -9.80 11.40 10.11
CA LYS A 125 -10.04 9.96 9.89
C LYS A 125 -8.75 9.15 9.78
N LEU A 126 -7.69 9.76 9.26
CA LEU A 126 -6.39 9.11 9.02
C LEU A 126 -5.39 9.35 10.17
N ALA A 127 -5.72 10.21 11.12
CA ALA A 127 -4.88 10.47 12.28
C ALA A 127 -4.63 9.17 13.05
N PRO A 128 -3.41 8.97 13.60
CA PRO A 128 -3.13 7.85 14.49
C PRO A 128 -4.16 7.82 15.62
N LYS A 129 -4.68 6.63 15.94
CA LYS A 129 -5.49 6.48 17.15
C LYS A 129 -4.61 6.86 18.34
N LYS A 130 -5.06 7.80 19.17
CA LYS A 130 -4.41 8.07 20.45
C LYS A 130 -4.46 6.78 21.27
N THR A 131 -3.29 6.22 21.55
CA THR A 131 -3.09 5.14 22.52
C THR A 131 -3.29 5.67 23.92
#